data_AF-A0A1B6LBA5-F1
#
_entry.id   AF-A0A1B6LBA5-F1
#
_cell.length_a   1.000
_cell.length_b   1.000
_cell.length_c   1.000
_cell.angle_alpha   90.00
_cell.angle_beta   90.00
_cell.angle_gamma   90.00
#
_symmetry.space_group_name_H-M   'P 1'
#
loop_
_entity.id
_entity.type
_entity.pdbx_description
1 polymer ?
#
loop_
_entity_poly.entity_id
_entity_poly.type
_entity_poly.pdbx_seq_one_letter_code
_entity_poly.pdbx_strand_id
1 'polypeptide(L)'
;MSVYCQVPGPGNSTDSSGSLCHLELINTAVSSCHAYITVLILLYLRCSKRKNEQSTTRRFVCHSLRAPLSLLLLLTHLTELSAALLGSQGLLSSCSALLAWPAAQLLYWRAEEDRDPHYLLVNLGFWLACGLARAVSLFSALDAGLGTQHVAPLTAVAASSLCYALVVVDVVSLVFESKVWREARP
;
A
#
# COMPACT_ATOMS: atom_id res chain seq x y z
N MET A 1 7.52 18.21 -11.38
CA MET A 1 8.44 17.41 -12.23
C MET A 1 9.37 16.65 -11.28
N SER A 2 9.43 15.33 -11.37
CA SER A 2 10.29 14.48 -10.51
C SER A 2 11.75 14.57 -10.97
N VAL A 3 12.71 14.62 -10.04
CA VAL A 3 14.15 14.53 -10.34
C VAL A 3 14.50 13.23 -11.09
N TYR A 4 13.69 12.18 -10.93
CA TYR A 4 13.83 10.91 -11.66
C TYR A 4 13.44 10.98 -13.15
N CYS A 5 12.71 12.01 -13.58
CA CYS A 5 12.25 12.19 -14.96
C CYS A 5 12.98 13.30 -15.72
N GLN A 6 14.03 13.90 -15.16
CA GLN A 6 14.82 14.90 -15.87
C GLN A 6 15.76 14.20 -16.85
N VAL A 7 15.67 14.59 -18.13
CA VAL A 7 16.56 14.13 -19.20
C VAL A 7 17.99 14.60 -18.87
N PRO A 8 19.01 13.73 -18.86
CA PRO A 8 20.38 14.19 -18.68
C PRO A 8 20.78 15.05 -19.89
N GLY A 9 21.52 16.13 -19.64
CA GLY A 9 22.23 16.85 -20.71
C GLY A 9 23.12 15.89 -21.53
N PRO A 10 23.52 16.27 -22.75
CA PRO A 10 24.09 15.34 -23.72
C PRO A 10 25.44 14.82 -23.22
N GLY A 11 25.45 13.61 -22.68
CA GLY A 11 26.62 13.04 -22.01
C GLY A 11 26.35 11.73 -21.29
N ASN A 12 25.98 10.69 -22.04
CA ASN A 12 26.31 9.28 -21.75
C ASN A 12 25.71 8.55 -20.51
N SER A 13 24.51 8.90 -20.04
CA SER A 13 23.81 8.12 -18.99
C SER A 13 22.29 8.06 -19.19
N THR A 14 21.85 7.55 -20.34
CA THR A 14 20.42 7.43 -20.70
C THR A 14 19.69 6.23 -20.10
N ASP A 15 20.39 5.19 -19.63
CA ASP A 15 19.75 3.91 -19.27
C ASP A 15 19.18 3.86 -17.84
N SER A 16 19.82 4.53 -16.87
CA SER A 16 19.38 4.47 -15.46
C SER A 16 18.17 5.39 -15.17
N SER A 17 18.11 6.57 -15.79
CA SER A 17 17.00 7.52 -15.61
C SER A 17 15.69 7.01 -16.21
N GLY A 18 15.75 6.29 -17.34
CA GLY A 18 14.57 5.64 -17.93
C GLY A 18 13.99 4.56 -17.03
N SER A 19 14.84 3.72 -16.44
CA SER A 19 14.44 2.64 -15.51
C SER A 19 13.71 3.17 -14.26
N LEU A 20 14.22 4.25 -13.65
CA LEU A 20 13.61 4.84 -12.44
C LEU A 20 12.25 5.49 -12.72
N CYS A 21 12.08 6.13 -13.87
CA CYS A 21 10.79 6.69 -14.29
C CYS A 21 9.75 5.59 -14.54
N HIS A 22 10.14 4.46 -15.16
CA HIS A 22 9.26 3.31 -15.32
C HIS A 22 8.84 2.70 -13.96
N LEU A 23 9.73 2.69 -12.98
CA LEU A 23 9.42 2.23 -11.63
C LEU A 23 8.48 3.16 -10.88
N GLU A 24 8.61 4.48 -11.04
CA GLU A 24 7.60 5.43 -10.51
C GLU A 24 6.22 5.17 -11.13
N LEU A 25 6.17 4.89 -12.43
CA LEU A 25 4.92 4.55 -13.12
C LEU A 25 4.31 3.25 -12.57
N ILE A 26 5.12 2.21 -12.35
CA ILE A 26 4.65 0.95 -11.75
C ILE A 26 4.09 1.18 -10.34
N ASN A 27 4.81 1.90 -9.48
CA ASN A 27 4.32 2.20 -8.13
C ASN A 27 3.02 3.00 -8.16
N THR A 28 2.92 3.96 -9.08
CA THR A 28 1.70 4.75 -9.29
C THR A 28 0.55 3.88 -9.77
N ALA A 29 0.78 2.99 -10.74
CA ALA A 29 -0.24 2.11 -11.30
C ALA A 29 -0.76 1.11 -10.26
N VAL A 30 0.13 0.46 -9.50
CA VAL A 30 -0.24 -0.50 -8.46
C VAL A 30 -1.03 0.18 -7.34
N SER A 31 -0.55 1.33 -6.84
CA SER A 31 -1.23 2.07 -5.77
C SER A 31 -2.58 2.64 -6.23
N SER A 32 -2.65 3.16 -7.46
CA SER A 32 -3.90 3.66 -8.03
C SER A 32 -4.91 2.52 -8.25
N CYS A 33 -4.45 1.35 -8.71
CA CYS A 33 -5.27 0.16 -8.85
C CYS A 33 -5.81 -0.31 -7.48
N HIS A 34 -4.95 -0.32 -6.44
CA HIS A 34 -5.36 -0.64 -5.08
C HIS A 34 -6.46 0.29 -4.59
N ALA A 35 -6.27 1.61 -4.73
CA ALA A 35 -7.27 2.60 -4.35
C ALA A 35 -8.58 2.40 -5.13
N TYR A 36 -8.49 2.29 -6.46
CA TYR A 36 -9.65 2.18 -7.34
C TYR A 36 -10.49 0.93 -7.07
N ILE A 37 -9.86 -0.25 -7.06
CA ILE A 37 -10.56 -1.52 -6.80
C ILE A 37 -11.17 -1.53 -5.40
N THR A 38 -10.44 -1.03 -4.40
CA THR A 38 -10.96 -0.97 -3.04
C THR A 38 -12.17 -0.04 -2.92
N VAL A 39 -12.12 1.13 -3.56
CA VAL A 39 -13.26 2.06 -3.61
C VAL A 39 -14.45 1.43 -4.33
N LEU A 40 -14.24 0.72 -5.44
CA LEU A 40 -15.32 0.01 -6.13
C LEU A 40 -15.98 -1.04 -5.24
N ILE A 41 -15.19 -1.83 -4.50
CA ILE A 41 -15.72 -2.82 -3.55
C ILE A 41 -16.51 -2.12 -2.45
N LEU A 42 -15.98 -1.04 -1.87
CA LEU A 42 -16.68 -0.28 -0.83
C LEU A 42 -18.00 0.31 -1.33
N LEU A 43 -18.04 0.82 -2.56
CA LEU A 43 -19.25 1.32 -3.21
C LEU A 43 -20.25 0.19 -3.46
N TYR A 44 -19.79 -0.95 -3.98
CA TYR A 44 -20.61 -2.13 -4.18
C TYR A 44 -21.26 -2.60 -2.86
N LEU A 45 -20.46 -2.74 -1.79
CA LEU A 45 -20.95 -3.14 -0.47
C LEU A 45 -21.95 -2.13 0.10
N ARG A 46 -21.69 -0.82 -0.08
CA ARG A 46 -22.60 0.25 0.34
C ARG A 46 -23.94 0.19 -0.38
N CYS A 47 -23.96 -0.16 -1.65
CA CYS A 47 -25.19 -0.27 -2.45
C CYS A 47 -25.93 -1.59 -2.21
N SER A 48 -25.19 -2.70 -1.99
CA SER A 48 -25.77 -4.04 -1.90
C SER A 48 -26.29 -4.39 -0.50
N LYS A 49 -25.66 -3.90 0.58
CA LYS A 49 -26.08 -4.25 1.94
C LYS A 49 -27.06 -3.22 2.49
N ARG A 50 -28.32 -3.64 2.70
CA ARG A 50 -29.30 -2.90 3.51
C ARG A 50 -28.76 -2.76 4.93
N LYS A 51 -28.89 -1.56 5.49
CA LYS A 51 -28.46 -1.16 6.84
C LYS A 51 -29.11 -2.12 7.85
N ASN A 52 -28.40 -3.16 8.26
CA ASN A 52 -28.89 -4.06 9.30
C ASN A 52 -28.58 -3.42 10.66
N GLU A 53 -29.61 -3.30 11.49
CA GLU A 53 -29.55 -2.62 12.78
C GLU A 53 -28.55 -3.32 13.71
N GLN A 54 -27.69 -2.52 14.34
CA GLN A 54 -26.76 -2.91 15.42
C GLN A 54 -25.85 -4.12 15.10
N SER A 55 -25.01 -4.00 14.08
CA SER A 55 -23.79 -4.80 14.00
C SER A 55 -22.83 -4.37 15.12
N THR A 56 -22.61 -5.25 16.10
CA THR A 56 -21.51 -5.11 17.05
C THR A 56 -20.22 -5.44 16.31
N THR A 57 -19.43 -4.40 15.98
CA THR A 57 -18.11 -4.55 15.34
C THR A 57 -17.22 -5.45 16.19
N ARG A 58 -16.73 -6.54 15.62
CA ARG A 58 -15.76 -7.43 16.27
C ARG A 58 -14.40 -7.21 15.62
N ARG A 59 -13.41 -6.84 16.44
CA ARG A 59 -12.03 -6.71 15.99
C ARG A 59 -11.44 -8.09 15.70
N PHE A 60 -10.64 -8.19 14.65
CA PHE A 60 -9.89 -9.41 14.36
C PHE A 60 -8.71 -9.58 15.32
N VAL A 61 -8.23 -10.82 15.44
CA VAL A 61 -7.15 -11.23 16.38
C VAL A 61 -5.92 -10.31 16.32
N CYS A 62 -5.49 -9.88 15.12
CA CYS A 62 -4.28 -9.07 14.97
C CYS A 62 -4.53 -7.56 14.83
N HIS A 63 -5.72 -7.06 15.13
CA HIS A 63 -6.06 -5.63 15.01
C HIS A 63 -5.04 -4.72 15.71
N SER A 64 -4.67 -5.06 16.94
CA SER A 64 -3.73 -4.26 17.77
C SER A 64 -2.32 -4.18 17.17
N LEU A 65 -1.91 -5.18 16.38
CA LEU A 65 -0.61 -5.17 15.68
C LEU A 65 -0.73 -4.50 14.31
N ARG A 66 -1.85 -4.68 13.62
CA ARG A 66 -2.11 -4.06 12.31
C ARG A 66 -2.17 -2.53 12.41
N ALA A 67 -2.83 -2.00 13.44
CA ALA A 67 -3.01 -0.57 13.63
C ALA A 67 -1.68 0.23 13.64
N PRO A 68 -0.67 -0.12 14.47
CA PRO A 68 0.61 0.59 14.47
C PRO A 68 1.39 0.39 13.16
N LEU A 69 1.37 -0.80 12.55
CA LEU A 69 2.02 -1.03 11.25
C LEU A 69 1.41 -0.16 10.14
N SER A 70 0.08 -0.06 10.14
CA SER A 70 -0.66 0.81 9.22
C SER A 70 -0.33 2.28 9.45
N LEU A 71 -0.21 2.71 10.71
CA LEU A 71 0.19 4.08 11.06
C LEU A 71 1.63 4.38 10.60
N LEU A 72 2.56 3.46 10.80
CA LEU A 72 3.94 3.60 10.30
C LEU A 72 3.98 3.70 8.77
N LEU A 73 3.12 2.95 8.08
CA LEU A 73 3.00 3.03 6.62
C LEU A 73 2.45 4.40 6.18
N LEU A 74 1.45 4.93 6.89
CA LEU A 74 0.95 6.29 6.64
C LEU A 74 2.06 7.33 6.82
N LEU A 75 2.82 7.25 7.91
CA LEU A 75 3.95 8.15 8.16
C LEU A 75 4.98 8.07 7.03
N THR A 76 5.26 6.87 6.54
CA THR A 76 6.15 6.65 5.39
C THR A 76 5.60 7.36 4.14
N HIS A 77 4.33 7.21 3.80
CA HIS A 77 3.73 7.92 2.66
C HIS A 77 3.68 9.44 2.83
N LEU A 78 3.52 9.95 4.05
CA LEU A 78 3.62 11.39 4.33
C LEU A 78 5.04 11.90 4.12
N THR A 79 6.08 11.12 4.48
CA THR A 79 7.48 11.48 4.19
C THR A 79 7.79 11.45 2.68
N GLU A 80 7.17 10.54 1.93
CA GLU A 80 7.28 10.50 0.47
C GLU A 80 6.59 11.68 -0.19
N LEU A 81 5.43 12.09 0.34
CA LEU A 81 4.72 13.26 -0.15
C LEU A 81 5.51 14.54 0.14
N SER A 82 6.05 14.70 1.34
CA SER A 82 6.86 15.89 1.67
C SER A 82 8.14 15.93 0.82
N ALA A 83 8.81 14.79 0.62
CA ALA A 83 9.95 14.68 -0.29
C ALA A 83 9.57 15.05 -1.73
N ALA A 84 8.40 14.62 -2.21
CA ALA A 84 7.91 14.94 -3.55
C ALA A 84 7.56 16.42 -3.71
N LEU A 85 6.97 17.07 -2.69
CA LEU A 85 6.69 18.51 -2.69
C LEU A 85 7.97 19.35 -2.72
N LEU A 86 9.05 18.85 -2.11
CA LEU A 86 10.39 19.43 -2.19
C LEU A 86 11.11 19.10 -3.51
N GLY A 87 10.46 18.38 -4.43
CA GLY A 87 10.97 18.04 -5.76
C GLY A 87 11.85 16.78 -5.82
N SER A 88 12.10 16.12 -4.69
CA SER A 88 13.04 14.99 -4.61
C SER A 88 12.45 13.61 -4.94
N GLN A 89 11.14 13.52 -5.20
CA GLN A 89 10.43 12.28 -5.54
C GLN A 89 9.23 12.54 -6.49
N GLY A 90 8.72 11.46 -7.10
CA GLY A 90 7.52 11.47 -7.92
C GLY A 90 6.23 11.75 -7.15
N LEU A 91 5.67 12.94 -7.36
CA LEU A 91 4.42 13.39 -6.73
C LEU A 91 3.23 12.46 -6.98
N LEU A 92 3.08 11.95 -8.21
CA LEU A 92 1.96 11.09 -8.59
C LEU A 92 1.98 9.77 -7.82
N SER A 93 3.14 9.15 -7.69
CA SER A 93 3.33 7.92 -6.92
C SER A 93 2.97 8.15 -5.45
N SER A 94 3.52 9.19 -4.82
CA SER A 94 3.23 9.52 -3.41
C SER A 94 1.76 9.82 -3.15
N CYS A 95 1.10 10.58 -4.02
CA CYS A 95 -0.34 10.85 -3.92
C CYS A 95 -1.18 9.59 -4.08
N SER A 96 -0.85 8.72 -5.05
CA SER A 96 -1.59 7.47 -5.26
C SER A 96 -1.47 6.51 -4.08
N ALA A 97 -0.28 6.41 -3.47
CA ALA A 97 -0.06 5.61 -2.27
C ALA A 97 -0.82 6.17 -1.06
N LEU A 98 -0.83 7.50 -0.89
CA LEU A 98 -1.60 8.16 0.16
C LEU A 98 -3.11 7.96 0.00
N LEU A 99 -3.63 7.85 -1.24
CA LEU A 99 -5.04 7.54 -1.51
C LEU A 99 -5.37 6.06 -1.32
N ALA A 100 -4.44 5.17 -1.62
CA ALA A 100 -4.61 3.73 -1.44
C ALA A 100 -4.71 3.35 0.05
N TRP A 101 -3.90 4.00 0.90
CA TRP A 101 -3.87 3.74 2.35
C TRP A 101 -5.26 3.82 3.04
N PRO A 102 -6.01 4.95 2.97
CA PRO A 102 -7.30 5.06 3.65
C PRO A 102 -8.34 4.12 3.05
N ALA A 103 -8.30 3.86 1.74
CA ALA A 103 -9.16 2.88 1.10
C ALA A 103 -8.95 1.48 1.69
N ALA A 104 -7.69 1.07 1.83
CA ALA A 104 -7.32 -0.21 2.45
C ALA A 104 -7.75 -0.31 3.92
N GLN A 105 -7.66 0.80 4.68
CA GLN A 105 -8.14 0.84 6.07
C GLN A 105 -9.66 0.72 6.16
N LEU A 106 -10.39 1.41 5.28
CA LEU A 106 -11.85 1.34 5.22
C LEU A 106 -12.32 -0.06 4.85
N LEU A 107 -11.65 -0.74 3.91
CA LEU A 107 -11.97 -2.13 3.57
C LEU A 107 -11.69 -3.09 4.73
N TYR A 108 -10.59 -2.88 5.45
CA TYR A 108 -10.28 -3.67 6.64
C TYR A 108 -11.33 -3.47 7.74
N TRP A 109 -11.73 -2.22 8.00
CA TRP A 109 -12.82 -1.95 8.94
C TRP A 109 -14.12 -2.61 8.45
N ARG A 110 -14.46 -2.52 7.17
CA ARG A 110 -15.63 -3.24 6.63
C ARG A 110 -15.54 -4.74 6.84
N ALA A 111 -14.35 -5.35 6.75
CA ALA A 111 -14.15 -6.75 7.06
C ALA A 111 -14.50 -7.08 8.52
N GLU A 112 -14.08 -6.24 9.46
CA GLU A 112 -14.42 -6.39 10.90
C GLU A 112 -15.91 -6.13 11.19
N GLU A 113 -16.53 -5.17 10.50
CA GLU A 113 -17.96 -4.85 10.65
C GLU A 113 -18.86 -5.95 10.09
N ASP A 114 -18.50 -6.50 8.93
CA ASP A 114 -19.23 -7.58 8.27
C ASP A 114 -18.87 -8.97 8.81
N ARG A 115 -17.82 -9.06 9.63
CA ARG A 115 -17.22 -10.31 10.11
C ARG A 115 -16.86 -11.26 8.96
N ASP A 116 -16.51 -10.71 7.81
CA ASP A 116 -16.13 -11.47 6.63
C ASP A 116 -14.63 -11.30 6.34
N PRO A 117 -13.80 -12.32 6.64
CA PRO A 117 -12.36 -12.21 6.47
C PRO A 117 -11.94 -12.25 4.99
N HIS A 118 -12.80 -12.63 4.04
CA HIS A 118 -12.44 -12.75 2.63
C HIS A 118 -12.06 -11.41 2.00
N TYR A 119 -12.55 -10.27 2.53
CA TYR A 119 -12.12 -8.95 2.08
C TYR A 119 -10.62 -8.69 2.32
N LEU A 120 -10.00 -9.39 3.27
CA LEU A 120 -8.57 -9.30 3.51
C LEU A 120 -7.75 -9.81 2.32
N LEU A 121 -8.28 -10.73 1.50
CA LEU A 121 -7.58 -11.24 0.32
C LEU A 121 -7.24 -10.14 -0.68
N VAL A 122 -8.14 -9.16 -0.82
CA VAL A 122 -7.93 -8.01 -1.72
C VAL A 122 -6.78 -7.16 -1.19
N ASN A 123 -6.82 -6.79 0.09
CA ASN A 123 -5.74 -6.03 0.73
C ASN A 123 -4.40 -6.78 0.66
N LEU A 124 -4.40 -8.09 0.92
CA LEU A 124 -3.21 -8.94 0.89
C LEU A 124 -2.57 -8.95 -0.50
N GLY A 125 -3.35 -9.13 -1.56
CA GLY A 125 -2.86 -9.09 -2.95
C GLY A 125 -2.21 -7.75 -3.28
N PHE A 126 -2.84 -6.64 -2.88
CA PHE A 126 -2.28 -5.31 -3.11
C PHE A 126 -1.07 -5.00 -2.24
N TRP A 127 -1.02 -5.43 -0.97
CA TRP A 127 0.16 -5.26 -0.13
C TRP A 127 1.36 -6.02 -0.68
N LEU A 128 1.17 -7.24 -1.21
CA LEU A 128 2.23 -7.97 -1.91
C LEU A 128 2.73 -7.21 -3.15
N ALA A 129 1.81 -6.74 -3.99
CA ALA A 129 2.16 -6.01 -5.20
C ALA A 129 2.88 -4.69 -4.90
N CYS A 130 2.36 -3.91 -3.94
CA CYS A 130 2.98 -2.67 -3.47
C CYS A 130 4.35 -2.94 -2.85
N GLY A 131 4.46 -3.95 -1.98
CA GLY A 131 5.72 -4.33 -1.35
C GLY A 131 6.78 -4.73 -2.38
N LEU A 132 6.40 -5.53 -3.39
CA LEU A 132 7.29 -5.91 -4.48
C LEU A 132 7.72 -4.71 -5.32
N ALA A 133 6.79 -3.85 -5.74
CA ALA A 133 7.10 -2.65 -6.52
C ALA A 133 8.10 -1.75 -5.78
N ARG A 134 7.91 -1.56 -4.47
CA ARG A 134 8.82 -0.80 -3.61
C ARG A 134 10.18 -1.48 -3.42
N ALA A 135 10.22 -2.81 -3.31
CA ALA A 135 11.48 -3.56 -3.25
C ALA A 135 12.30 -3.40 -4.54
N VAL A 136 11.65 -3.49 -5.70
CA VAL A 136 12.34 -3.26 -6.99
C VAL A 136 12.86 -1.83 -7.07
N SER A 137 12.07 -0.83 -6.66
CA SER A 137 12.55 0.56 -6.59
C SER A 137 13.74 0.75 -5.65
N LEU A 138 13.77 0.04 -4.52
CA LEU A 138 14.93 0.05 -3.62
C LEU A 138 16.18 -0.53 -4.30
N PHE A 139 16.08 -1.73 -4.89
CA PHE A 139 17.22 -2.35 -5.57
C PHE A 139 17.74 -1.48 -6.71
N SER A 140 16.86 -0.94 -7.54
CA SER A 140 17.27 -0.03 -8.63
C SER A 140 17.87 1.28 -8.11
N ALA A 141 17.43 1.79 -6.97
CA ALA A 141 18.05 2.95 -6.34
C ALA A 141 19.47 2.63 -5.82
N LEU A 142 19.65 1.47 -5.19
CA LEU A 142 20.95 1.01 -4.73
C LEU A 142 21.93 0.76 -5.89
N ASP A 143 21.46 0.13 -6.97
CA ASP A 143 22.25 -0.10 -8.19
C ASP A 143 22.66 1.21 -8.88
N ALA A 144 21.79 2.24 -8.81
CA ALA A 144 22.11 3.58 -9.28
C ALA A 144 23.08 4.36 -8.35
N GLY A 145 23.55 3.74 -7.26
CA GLY A 145 24.46 4.36 -6.31
C GLY A 145 23.80 5.37 -5.36
N LEU A 146 22.46 5.40 -5.29
CA LEU A 146 21.73 6.24 -4.33
C LEU A 146 21.88 5.64 -2.94
N GLY A 147 22.85 6.15 -2.18
CA GLY A 147 23.07 5.76 -0.78
C GLY A 147 21.97 6.25 0.16
N THR A 148 22.13 5.92 1.45
CA THR A 148 21.20 6.27 2.55
C THR A 148 21.05 7.77 2.81
N GLN A 149 21.83 8.62 2.15
CA GLN A 149 21.68 10.07 2.19
C GLN A 149 20.43 10.56 1.45
N HIS A 150 19.83 9.72 0.60
CA HIS A 150 18.59 10.04 -0.11
C HIS A 150 17.37 9.46 0.61
N VAL A 151 16.28 10.23 0.62
CA VAL A 151 15.02 9.81 1.25
C VAL A 151 14.36 8.65 0.50
N ALA A 152 14.51 8.59 -0.83
CA ALA A 152 13.90 7.57 -1.67
C ALA A 152 14.25 6.11 -1.32
N PRO A 153 15.52 5.69 -1.17
CA PRO A 153 15.83 4.34 -0.74
C PRO A 153 15.31 4.05 0.68
N LEU A 154 15.34 5.03 1.59
CA LEU A 154 14.85 4.87 2.96
C LEU A 154 13.32 4.65 3.01
N THR A 155 12.56 5.43 2.25
CA THR A 155 11.10 5.25 2.20
C THR A 155 10.71 4.01 1.41
N ALA A 156 11.47 3.66 0.36
CA ALA A 156 11.24 2.42 -0.39
C ALA A 156 11.45 1.16 0.48
N VAL A 157 12.53 1.09 1.27
CA VAL A 157 12.76 -0.04 2.18
C VAL A 157 11.71 -0.08 3.30
N ALA A 158 11.35 1.07 3.87
CA ALA A 158 10.34 1.15 4.91
C ALA A 158 8.96 0.72 4.39
N ALA A 159 8.51 1.28 3.27
CA ALA A 159 7.23 0.95 2.65
C ALA A 159 7.17 -0.53 2.24
N SER A 160 8.23 -1.05 1.62
CA SER A 160 8.32 -2.47 1.26
C SER A 160 8.20 -3.37 2.49
N SER A 161 9.00 -3.11 3.53
CA SER A 161 9.02 -3.90 4.76
C SER A 161 7.66 -3.86 5.48
N LEU A 162 7.04 -2.69 5.57
CA LEU A 162 5.74 -2.49 6.20
C LEU A 162 4.62 -3.18 5.41
N CYS A 163 4.64 -3.14 4.08
CA CYS A 163 3.71 -3.90 3.24
C CYS A 163 3.80 -5.40 3.52
N TYR A 164 5.01 -5.97 3.57
CA TYR A 164 5.17 -7.40 3.89
C TYR A 164 4.78 -7.73 5.35
N ALA A 165 5.05 -6.83 6.30
CA ALA A 165 4.59 -7.01 7.68
C ALA A 165 3.05 -7.04 7.76
N LEU A 166 2.37 -6.14 7.03
CA LEU A 166 0.91 -6.13 6.92
C LEU A 166 0.37 -7.40 6.24
N VAL A 167 1.06 -7.93 5.23
CA VAL A 167 0.71 -9.23 4.62
C VAL A 167 0.73 -10.34 5.66
N VAL A 168 1.79 -10.45 6.46
CA VAL A 168 1.88 -11.49 7.50
C VAL A 168 0.74 -11.35 8.50
N VAL A 169 0.47 -10.13 8.95
CA VAL A 169 -0.63 -9.84 9.89
C VAL A 169 -2.01 -10.17 9.30
N ASP A 170 -2.23 -9.86 8.02
CA ASP A 170 -3.47 -10.16 7.32
C ASP A 170 -3.65 -11.66 7.05
N VAL A 171 -2.57 -12.38 6.74
CA VAL A 171 -2.59 -13.85 6.60
C VAL A 171 -2.99 -14.50 7.92
N VAL A 172 -2.37 -14.09 9.03
CA VAL A 172 -2.71 -14.64 10.35
C VAL A 172 -4.17 -14.34 10.67
N SER A 173 -4.61 -13.09 10.50
CA SER A 173 -6.01 -12.71 10.73
C SER A 173 -6.98 -13.51 9.85
N LEU A 174 -6.67 -13.66 8.56
CA LEU A 174 -7.46 -14.45 7.62
C LEU A 174 -7.57 -15.91 8.05
N VAL A 175 -6.46 -16.58 8.37
CA VAL A 175 -6.47 -17.99 8.75
C VAL A 175 -7.29 -18.23 10.02
N PHE A 176 -7.13 -17.40 11.05
CA PHE A 176 -7.88 -17.54 12.29
C PHE A 176 -9.36 -17.22 12.09
N GLU A 177 -9.69 -16.09 11.46
CA GLU A 177 -11.08 -15.66 11.31
C GLU A 177 -11.83 -16.52 10.28
N SER A 178 -11.18 -17.08 9.25
CA SER A 178 -11.81 -18.04 8.33
C SER A 178 -12.15 -19.38 9.00
N LYS A 179 -11.46 -19.77 10.09
CA LYS A 179 -11.86 -20.92 10.91
C LYS A 179 -13.12 -20.58 11.70
N VAL A 180 -13.08 -19.48 12.46
CA VAL A 180 -14.21 -19.00 13.26
C VAL A 180 -15.46 -18.77 12.41
N TRP A 181 -15.30 -18.18 11.23
CA TRP A 181 -16.39 -17.91 10.30
C TRP A 181 -17.02 -19.17 9.72
N ARG A 182 -16.24 -20.23 9.50
CA ARG A 182 -16.78 -21.53 9.07
C ARG A 182 -17.58 -22.21 10.17
N GLU A 183 -17.12 -22.12 11.41
CA GLU A 183 -17.80 -22.69 12.58
C GLU A 183 -19.07 -21.92 12.97
N ALA A 184 -19.12 -20.62 12.66
CA ALA A 184 -20.27 -19.75 12.97
C ALA A 184 -21.38 -19.78 11.90
N ARG A 185 -21.20 -20.50 10.78
CA ARG A 185 -22.25 -20.67 9.77
C ARG A 185 -23.15 -21.86 10.14
N PRO A 186 -24.48 -21.70 10.10
CA PRO A 186 -25.43 -22.79 10.31
C PRO A 186 -25.34 -23.85 9.22
#